data_AF-Q4RY86-F1
#
_entry.id   AF-Q4RY86-F1
#
_cell.length_a   1.000
_cell.length_b   1.000
_cell.length_c   1.000
_cell.angle_alpha   90.00
_cell.angle_beta   90.00
_cell.angle_gamma   90.00
#
_symmetry.space_group_name_H-M   'P 1'
#
loop_
_entity.id
_entity.type
_entity.pdbx_description
1 polymer ?
#
loop_
_entity_poly.entity_id
_entity_poly.type
_entity_poly.pdbx_seq_one_letter_code
_entity_poly.pdbx_strand_id
1 'polypeptide(L)'
;QEEQIEWDDVNKLLQHHGFKPVTFADPVENKNLSDLVLLDKKSAAEIRTTLRTMLTDSDRRQALIQELIKTNNRLKEEVREHMDRAAQHSRRAAELEGLLATVKTRVQDLEDRCLGKAVQQLSHTQHLQQENLEAQKRCQALEQKLSKQREETAELQKKLYFSVKEEELRVSRQRRTFQDICNKVCQQNSPADQQVLDVIDFYETKMFQLLDEVRPVKGPPETANQTKTKKETRNVTPPLKTLLRAYQEQQQESKVQIEELKKEVNQLKQEVEARPTLKDVKFYKYKLRQLEALNKHNNTSSIWFYRSPQDVKMTENVIDRSVKADLYNSGVSQLLKEISSIVSDPKAPLRLYRQKPSSADAELEEFQTLLPTLEAWAQQHHLLKDLQKGLNKLSSRLTPCLTSDDGHVPGEAVKVEDMMLLLDTMLENAATDDEKVFRSPTKYTLSSMVSHFQKLFDVTSLSGVYPRMNEVYTRLGEMTNMTRNLRDVLGLDSKVSPLELVNHVARLASSTEHTAAFQTLLRDDDIDSIIVKLKQHEEFFPAFHALTVDILQTL
;
A
#
# COMPACT_ATOMS: atom_id res chain seq x y z
N GLN A 1 83.72 59.89 -3.05
CA GLN A 1 83.82 58.59 -2.34
C GLN A 1 82.46 58.12 -1.83
N GLU A 2 81.68 58.99 -1.19
CA GLU A 2 80.30 58.68 -0.74
C GLU A 2 79.36 58.31 -1.91
N GLU A 3 79.36 59.07 -3.01
CA GLU A 3 78.53 58.75 -4.20
C GLU A 3 78.88 57.41 -4.85
N GLN A 4 80.15 56.99 -4.82
CA GLN A 4 80.58 55.69 -5.36
C GLN A 4 79.90 54.55 -4.60
N ILE A 5 79.89 54.61 -3.27
CA ILE A 5 79.31 53.59 -2.40
C ILE A 5 77.81 53.47 -2.67
N GLU A 6 77.11 54.60 -2.80
CA GLU A 6 75.67 54.55 -3.02
C GLU A 6 75.27 54.06 -4.42
N TRP A 7 76.13 54.22 -5.42
CA TRP A 7 75.98 53.62 -6.75
C TRP A 7 76.38 52.14 -6.77
N ASP A 8 77.35 51.72 -5.97
CA ASP A 8 77.74 50.31 -5.83
C ASP A 8 76.56 49.46 -5.34
N ASP A 9 75.72 49.99 -4.45
CA ASP A 9 74.50 49.30 -3.99
C ASP A 9 73.41 49.20 -5.07
N VAL A 10 73.25 50.23 -5.90
CA VAL A 10 72.35 50.18 -7.07
C VAL A 10 72.90 49.23 -8.13
N ASN A 11 74.21 49.19 -8.31
CA ASN A 11 74.88 48.30 -9.25
C ASN A 11 74.76 46.83 -8.87
N LYS A 12 74.82 46.50 -7.57
CA LYS A 12 74.52 45.13 -7.09
C LYS A 12 73.09 44.72 -7.44
N LEU A 13 72.11 45.62 -7.27
CA LEU A 13 70.72 45.36 -7.67
C LEU A 13 70.62 45.21 -9.19
N LEU A 14 71.19 46.11 -9.97
CA LEU A 14 71.20 46.02 -11.43
C LEU A 14 71.77 44.69 -11.91
N GLN A 15 72.91 44.28 -11.34
CA GLN A 15 73.54 43.00 -11.66
C GLN A 15 72.70 41.79 -11.25
N HIS A 16 72.01 41.84 -10.10
CA HIS A 16 71.07 40.79 -9.67
C HIS A 16 69.93 40.60 -10.69
N HIS A 17 69.51 41.68 -11.36
CA HIS A 17 68.53 41.65 -12.45
C HIS A 17 69.14 41.46 -13.84
N GLY A 18 70.46 41.22 -13.96
CA GLY A 18 71.15 40.97 -15.22
C GLY A 18 71.52 42.21 -16.04
N PHE A 19 71.40 43.41 -15.45
CA PHE A 19 71.80 44.68 -16.08
C PHE A 19 73.28 45.01 -15.82
N LYS A 20 73.87 45.81 -16.72
CA LYS A 20 75.26 46.28 -16.59
C LYS A 20 75.37 47.33 -15.47
N PRO A 21 76.46 47.33 -14.68
CA PRO A 21 76.68 48.35 -13.65
C PRO A 21 77.00 49.72 -14.27
N VAL A 22 76.59 50.77 -13.57
CA VAL A 22 76.94 52.16 -13.87
C VAL A 22 78.36 52.44 -13.35
N THR A 23 79.26 52.81 -14.24
CA THR A 23 80.66 53.12 -13.93
C THR A 23 80.91 54.62 -14.01
N PHE A 24 81.67 55.17 -13.07
CA PHE A 24 82.15 56.54 -13.17
C PHE A 24 83.31 56.62 -14.16
N ALA A 25 83.25 57.58 -15.07
CA ALA A 25 84.28 57.80 -16.07
C ALA A 25 85.48 58.53 -15.44
N ASP A 26 86.71 58.06 -15.71
CA ASP A 26 87.92 58.79 -15.34
C ASP A 26 88.09 60.01 -16.28
N PRO A 27 88.15 61.26 -15.75
CA PRO A 27 88.33 62.47 -16.55
C PRO A 27 89.64 62.50 -17.37
N VAL A 28 90.64 61.69 -17.02
CA VAL A 28 91.96 61.69 -17.65
C VAL A 28 92.05 60.68 -18.80
N GLU A 29 91.29 59.58 -18.76
CA GLU A 29 91.35 58.50 -19.76
C GLU A 29 90.31 58.64 -20.88
N ASN A 30 89.25 59.43 -20.70
CA ASN A 30 88.14 59.51 -21.64
C ASN A 30 88.26 60.67 -22.64
N LYS A 31 88.55 60.35 -23.91
CA LYS A 31 88.72 61.36 -24.99
C LYS A 31 87.43 61.76 -25.70
N ASN A 32 86.34 61.00 -25.54
CA ASN A 32 85.06 61.23 -26.22
C ASN A 32 84.01 61.74 -25.23
N LEU A 33 83.96 63.05 -25.05
CA LEU A 33 83.02 63.72 -24.14
C LEU A 33 81.54 63.58 -24.55
N SER A 34 81.26 63.13 -25.78
CA SER A 34 79.91 62.88 -26.30
C SER A 34 79.20 61.70 -25.64
N ASP A 35 79.97 60.76 -25.09
CA ASP A 35 79.45 59.49 -24.57
C ASP A 35 79.31 59.51 -23.04
N LEU A 36 79.69 60.63 -22.40
CA LEU A 36 79.66 60.84 -20.96
C LEU A 36 78.46 61.72 -20.58
N VAL A 37 77.70 61.30 -19.57
CA VAL A 37 76.61 62.08 -19.00
C VAL A 37 77.08 62.74 -17.72
N LEU A 38 77.16 64.07 -17.70
CA LEU A 38 77.43 64.83 -16.49
C LEU A 38 76.13 64.99 -15.70
N LEU A 39 76.07 64.41 -14.51
CA LEU A 39 74.94 64.53 -13.61
C LEU A 39 75.31 65.40 -12.42
N ASP A 40 74.43 66.32 -12.04
CA ASP A 40 74.53 66.95 -10.74
C ASP A 40 74.10 65.96 -9.64
N LYS A 41 74.53 66.23 -8.41
CA LYS A 41 74.30 65.31 -7.27
C LYS A 41 72.81 65.01 -7.07
N LYS A 42 71.95 65.99 -7.34
CA LYS A 42 70.50 65.86 -7.20
C LYS A 42 69.93 64.92 -8.26
N SER A 43 70.23 65.12 -9.54
CA SER A 43 69.76 64.23 -10.61
C SER A 43 70.31 62.81 -10.46
N ALA A 44 71.56 62.65 -10.03
CA ALA A 44 72.14 61.33 -9.76
C ALA A 44 71.44 60.60 -8.60
N ALA A 45 71.03 61.31 -7.55
CA ALA A 45 70.23 60.74 -6.47
C ALA A 45 68.82 60.34 -6.95
N GLU A 46 68.14 61.20 -7.71
CA GLU A 46 66.82 60.93 -8.28
C GLU A 46 66.83 59.71 -9.22
N ILE A 47 67.82 59.59 -10.09
CA ILE A 47 67.98 58.42 -10.98
C ILE A 47 68.17 57.13 -10.15
N ARG A 48 69.00 57.14 -9.11
CA ARG A 48 69.19 55.97 -8.25
C ARG A 48 67.91 55.57 -7.54
N THR A 49 67.15 56.52 -7.01
CA THR A 49 65.86 56.23 -6.40
C THR A 49 64.88 55.62 -7.41
N THR A 50 64.83 56.19 -8.62
CA THR A 50 63.98 55.69 -9.71
C THR A 50 64.37 54.26 -10.11
N LEU A 51 65.66 53.98 -10.30
CA LEU A 51 66.17 52.64 -10.62
C LEU A 51 65.83 51.64 -9.51
N ARG A 52 66.05 52.00 -8.25
CA ARG A 52 65.67 51.13 -7.11
C ARG A 52 64.17 50.83 -7.13
N THR A 53 63.32 51.85 -7.29
CA THR A 53 61.86 51.66 -7.35
C THR A 53 61.46 50.77 -8.53
N MET A 54 62.00 50.99 -9.73
CA MET A 54 61.70 50.17 -10.90
C MET A 54 62.13 48.71 -10.73
N LEU A 55 63.31 48.45 -10.17
CA LEU A 55 63.79 47.09 -9.92
C LEU A 55 62.92 46.37 -8.87
N THR A 56 62.58 47.05 -7.77
CA THR A 56 61.65 46.48 -6.77
C THR A 56 60.25 46.23 -7.32
N ASP A 57 59.75 47.10 -8.20
CA ASP A 57 58.46 46.87 -8.85
C ASP A 57 58.53 45.71 -9.85
N SER A 58 59.66 45.52 -10.53
CA SER A 58 59.90 44.36 -11.39
C SER A 58 59.84 43.05 -10.60
N ASP A 59 60.48 42.98 -9.43
CA ASP A 59 60.39 41.80 -8.55
C ASP A 59 58.96 41.55 -8.08
N ARG A 60 58.25 42.60 -7.68
CA ARG A 60 56.84 42.51 -7.27
C ARG A 60 55.96 41.98 -8.39
N ARG A 61 56.14 42.48 -9.62
CA ARG A 61 55.42 42.00 -10.80
C ARG A 61 55.74 40.54 -11.10
N GLN A 62 57.01 40.15 -11.03
CA GLN A 62 57.41 38.75 -11.23
C GLN A 62 56.78 37.83 -10.19
N ALA A 63 56.75 38.22 -8.91
CA ALA A 63 56.07 37.47 -7.86
C ALA A 63 54.57 37.32 -8.14
N LEU A 64 53.89 38.40 -8.56
CA LEU A 64 52.48 38.37 -8.92
C LEU A 64 52.21 37.43 -10.12
N ILE A 65 53.06 37.46 -11.15
CA ILE A 65 52.96 36.56 -12.30
C ILE A 65 53.08 35.10 -11.85
N GLN A 66 54.04 34.78 -10.97
CA GLN A 66 54.22 33.42 -10.46
C GLN A 66 52.99 32.95 -9.65
N GLU A 67 52.43 33.80 -8.79
CA GLU A 67 51.21 33.47 -8.06
C GLU A 67 50.00 33.32 -9.00
N LEU A 68 49.90 34.14 -10.05
CA LEU A 68 48.87 34.00 -11.07
C LEU A 68 48.99 32.68 -11.83
N ILE A 69 50.21 32.24 -12.16
CA ILE A 69 50.45 30.94 -12.81
C ILE A 69 50.05 29.80 -11.88
N LYS A 70 50.45 29.85 -10.60
CA LYS A 70 50.09 28.82 -9.61
C LYS A 70 48.57 28.72 -9.43
N THR A 71 47.90 29.87 -9.28
CA THR A 71 46.44 29.92 -9.12
C THR A 71 45.71 29.47 -10.39
N ASN A 72 46.18 29.84 -11.58
CA ASN A 72 45.61 29.37 -12.84
C ASN A 72 45.74 27.84 -12.99
N ASN A 73 46.89 27.27 -12.62
CA ASN A 73 47.09 25.83 -12.64
C ASN A 73 46.19 25.10 -11.63
N ARG A 74 46.03 25.66 -10.42
CA ARG A 74 45.08 25.11 -9.44
C ARG A 74 43.64 25.15 -9.95
N LEU A 75 43.22 26.28 -10.54
CA LEU A 75 41.89 26.41 -11.12
C LEU A 75 41.66 25.42 -12.28
N LYS A 76 42.67 25.16 -13.12
CA LYS A 76 42.58 24.14 -14.17
C LYS A 76 42.37 22.74 -13.59
N GLU A 77 43.06 22.41 -12.50
CA GLU A 77 42.88 21.12 -11.82
C GLU A 77 41.49 21.01 -11.19
N GLU A 78 41.03 22.04 -10.49
CA GLU A 78 39.67 22.10 -9.91
C GLU A 78 38.60 21.93 -11.00
N VAL A 79 38.74 22.61 -12.15
CA VAL A 79 37.84 22.45 -13.30
C VAL A 79 37.85 21.00 -13.80
N ARG A 80 39.01 20.37 -13.91
CA ARG A 80 39.12 18.97 -14.33
C ARG A 80 38.41 18.03 -13.35
N GLU A 81 38.64 18.19 -12.05
CA GLU A 81 37.94 17.40 -11.01
C GLU A 81 36.43 17.62 -11.03
N HIS A 82 35.97 18.84 -11.27
CA HIS A 82 34.55 19.14 -11.44
C HIS A 82 33.96 18.47 -12.69
N MET A 83 34.69 18.48 -13.80
CA MET A 83 34.28 17.78 -15.02
C MET A 83 34.19 16.26 -14.81
N ASP A 84 35.17 15.66 -14.14
CA ASP A 84 35.16 14.22 -13.85
C ASP A 84 34.00 13.83 -12.93
N ARG A 85 33.74 14.63 -11.87
CA ARG A 85 32.57 14.45 -10.99
C ARG A 85 31.27 14.58 -11.77
N ALA A 86 31.13 15.60 -12.62
CA ALA A 86 29.94 15.78 -13.44
C ALA A 86 29.70 14.60 -14.41
N ALA A 87 30.76 14.10 -15.04
CA ALA A 87 30.69 12.92 -15.90
C ALA A 87 30.26 11.66 -15.13
N GLN A 88 30.77 11.46 -13.91
CA GLN A 88 30.36 10.36 -13.04
C GLN A 88 28.88 10.47 -12.64
N HIS A 89 28.43 11.68 -12.28
CA HIS A 89 27.02 11.92 -11.96
C HIS A 89 26.11 11.69 -13.17
N SER A 90 26.51 12.12 -14.36
CA SER A 90 25.77 11.87 -15.61
C SER A 90 25.67 10.38 -15.91
N ARG A 91 26.76 9.60 -15.77
CA ARG A 91 26.72 8.14 -15.95
C ARG A 91 25.75 7.47 -14.97
N ARG A 92 25.81 7.85 -13.69
CA ARG A 92 24.90 7.31 -12.67
C ARG A 92 23.43 7.68 -12.95
N ALA A 93 23.17 8.88 -13.45
CA ALA A 93 21.83 9.28 -13.87
C ALA A 93 21.32 8.40 -15.02
N ALA A 94 22.13 8.16 -16.05
CA ALA A 94 21.78 7.28 -17.16
C ALA A 94 21.51 5.83 -16.72
N GLU A 95 22.30 5.30 -15.78
CA GLU A 95 22.07 3.97 -15.18
C GLU A 95 20.73 3.91 -14.44
N LEU A 96 20.41 4.94 -13.65
CA LEU A 96 19.15 5.04 -12.92
C LEU A 96 17.95 5.19 -13.87
N GLU A 97 18.09 5.95 -14.95
CA GLU A 97 17.07 6.07 -16.00
C GLU A 97 16.81 4.72 -16.69
N GLY A 98 17.86 3.95 -16.99
CA GLY A 98 17.73 2.59 -17.54
C GLY A 98 17.02 1.61 -16.60
N LEU A 99 17.35 1.66 -15.30
CA LEU A 99 16.66 0.87 -14.28
C LEU A 99 15.19 1.29 -14.13
N LEU A 100 14.91 2.59 -14.14
CA LEU A 100 13.55 3.11 -14.07
C LEU A 100 12.73 2.69 -15.28
N ALA A 101 13.30 2.71 -16.49
CA ALA A 101 12.64 2.21 -17.70
C ALA A 101 12.29 0.71 -17.56
N THR A 102 13.21 -0.09 -17.03
CA THR A 102 13.00 -1.53 -16.79
C THR A 102 11.92 -1.79 -15.74
N VAL A 103 11.89 -1.00 -14.66
CA VAL A 103 10.84 -1.11 -13.63
C VAL A 103 9.49 -0.69 -14.22
N LYS A 104 9.45 0.37 -15.02
CA LYS A 104 8.21 0.85 -15.66
C LYS A 104 7.60 -0.21 -16.57
N THR A 105 8.39 -0.87 -17.42
CA THR A 105 7.89 -1.96 -18.26
C THR A 105 7.42 -3.15 -17.42
N ARG A 106 8.13 -3.50 -16.35
CA ARG A 106 7.71 -4.58 -15.46
C ARG A 106 6.41 -4.30 -14.72
N VAL A 107 6.19 -3.06 -14.28
CA VAL A 107 4.94 -2.63 -13.66
C VAL A 107 3.80 -2.68 -14.67
N GLN A 108 4.01 -2.15 -15.88
CA GLN A 108 3.02 -2.23 -16.97
C GLN A 108 2.61 -3.68 -17.26
N ASP A 109 3.59 -4.59 -17.41
CA ASP A 109 3.32 -6.01 -17.62
C ASP A 109 2.51 -6.65 -16.47
N LEU A 110 2.73 -6.20 -15.22
CA LEU A 110 1.99 -6.69 -14.06
C LEU A 110 0.56 -6.14 -14.06
N GLU A 111 0.37 -4.86 -14.36
CA GLU A 111 -0.93 -4.23 -14.50
C GLU A 111 -1.74 -4.92 -15.61
N ASP A 112 -1.15 -5.11 -16.79
CA ASP A 112 -1.80 -5.77 -17.92
C ASP A 112 -2.21 -7.22 -17.60
N ARG A 113 -1.35 -7.96 -16.88
CA ARG A 113 -1.69 -9.31 -16.41
C ARG A 113 -2.82 -9.30 -15.37
N CYS A 114 -2.82 -8.34 -14.46
CA CYS A 114 -3.87 -8.21 -13.45
C CYS A 114 -5.21 -7.85 -14.10
N LEU A 115 -5.21 -6.88 -15.02
CA LEU A 115 -6.38 -6.50 -15.81
C LEU A 115 -6.87 -7.67 -16.66
N GLY A 116 -5.96 -8.39 -17.33
CA GLY A 116 -6.30 -9.58 -18.10
C GLY A 116 -7.00 -10.65 -17.25
N LYS A 117 -6.49 -10.94 -16.05
CA LYS A 117 -7.13 -11.87 -15.11
C LYS A 117 -8.50 -11.38 -14.64
N ALA A 118 -8.63 -10.09 -14.32
CA ALA A 118 -9.90 -9.51 -13.88
C ALA A 118 -10.97 -9.59 -14.98
N VAL A 119 -10.60 -9.29 -16.23
CA VAL A 119 -11.50 -9.41 -17.40
C VAL A 119 -11.91 -10.87 -17.63
N GLN A 120 -10.97 -11.81 -17.55
CA GLN A 120 -11.27 -13.23 -17.66
C GLN A 120 -12.24 -13.70 -16.57
N GLN A 121 -12.01 -13.33 -15.31
CA GLN A 121 -12.91 -13.67 -14.20
C GLN A 121 -14.30 -13.08 -14.35
N LEU A 122 -14.39 -11.83 -14.83
CA LEU A 122 -15.68 -11.19 -15.11
C LEU A 122 -16.43 -11.94 -16.21
N SER A 123 -15.77 -12.28 -17.31
CA SER A 123 -16.38 -13.03 -18.42
C SER A 123 -16.87 -14.42 -17.98
N HIS A 124 -16.09 -15.11 -17.15
CA HIS A 124 -16.46 -16.41 -16.61
C HIS A 124 -17.67 -16.31 -15.67
N THR A 125 -17.71 -15.28 -14.82
CA THR A 125 -18.84 -15.05 -13.91
C THR A 125 -20.12 -14.71 -14.68
N GLN A 126 -20.02 -13.91 -15.74
CA GLN A 126 -21.16 -13.62 -16.63
C GLN A 126 -21.70 -14.89 -17.31
N HIS A 127 -20.81 -15.76 -17.77
CA HIS A 127 -21.19 -17.06 -18.34
C HIS A 127 -21.95 -17.93 -17.31
N LEU A 128 -21.38 -18.09 -16.10
CA LEU A 128 -22.02 -18.86 -15.03
C LEU A 128 -23.37 -18.27 -14.61
N GLN A 129 -23.51 -16.94 -14.58
CA GLN A 129 -24.79 -16.29 -14.31
C GLN A 129 -25.84 -16.62 -15.38
N GLN A 130 -25.43 -16.63 -16.65
CA GLN A 130 -26.32 -16.99 -17.74
C GLN A 130 -26.73 -18.47 -17.68
N GLU A 131 -25.80 -19.38 -17.42
CA GLU A 131 -26.10 -20.80 -17.21
C GLU A 131 -27.03 -21.03 -16.01
N ASN A 132 -26.84 -20.29 -14.92
CA ASN A 132 -27.70 -20.37 -13.74
C ASN A 132 -29.13 -19.90 -14.07
N LEU A 133 -29.28 -18.78 -14.78
CA LEU A 133 -30.58 -18.29 -15.25
C LEU A 133 -31.28 -19.32 -16.15
N GLU A 134 -30.55 -19.96 -17.06
CA GLU A 134 -31.09 -21.02 -17.90
C GLU A 134 -31.48 -22.26 -17.10
N ALA A 135 -30.64 -22.70 -16.16
CA ALA A 135 -30.93 -23.82 -15.27
C ALA A 135 -32.17 -23.53 -14.42
N GLN A 136 -32.31 -22.32 -13.88
CA GLN A 136 -33.48 -21.90 -13.11
C GLN A 136 -34.77 -21.97 -13.94
N LYS A 137 -34.74 -21.49 -15.19
CA LYS A 137 -35.87 -21.61 -16.12
C LYS A 137 -36.23 -23.08 -16.39
N ARG A 138 -35.24 -23.95 -16.56
CA ARG A 138 -35.45 -25.40 -16.74
C ARG A 138 -36.09 -26.03 -15.50
N CYS A 139 -35.62 -25.69 -14.30
CA CYS A 139 -36.20 -26.16 -13.04
C CYS A 139 -37.67 -25.75 -12.90
N GLN A 140 -37.99 -24.47 -13.13
CA GLN A 140 -39.36 -23.98 -13.07
C GLN A 140 -40.29 -24.72 -14.05
N ALA A 141 -39.83 -24.97 -15.28
CA ALA A 141 -40.60 -25.73 -16.26
C ALA A 141 -40.85 -27.18 -15.83
N LEU A 142 -39.85 -27.82 -15.20
CA LEU A 142 -39.98 -29.17 -14.65
C LEU A 142 -40.93 -29.21 -13.45
N GLU A 143 -40.86 -28.23 -12.55
CA GLU A 143 -41.78 -28.11 -11.41
C GLU A 143 -43.23 -27.99 -11.87
N GLN A 144 -43.50 -27.14 -12.87
CA GLN A 144 -44.84 -27.02 -13.47
C GLN A 144 -45.30 -28.31 -14.13
N LYS A 145 -44.40 -29.06 -14.77
CA LYS A 145 -44.75 -30.36 -15.36
C LYS A 145 -45.06 -31.38 -14.27
N LEU A 146 -44.33 -31.36 -13.17
CA LEU A 146 -44.51 -32.25 -12.03
C LEU A 146 -45.82 -31.93 -11.29
N SER A 147 -46.18 -30.66 -11.13
CA SER A 147 -47.47 -30.28 -10.54
C SER A 147 -48.65 -30.78 -11.38
N LYS A 148 -48.60 -30.60 -12.71
CA LYS A 148 -49.62 -31.14 -13.63
C LYS A 148 -49.74 -32.66 -13.51
N GLN A 149 -48.63 -33.39 -13.49
CA GLN A 149 -48.66 -34.84 -13.32
C GLN A 149 -49.21 -35.27 -11.96
N ARG A 150 -48.96 -34.51 -10.88
CA ARG A 150 -49.55 -34.78 -9.56
C ARG A 150 -51.06 -34.58 -9.58
N GLU A 151 -51.55 -33.52 -10.22
CA GLU A 151 -52.99 -33.27 -10.39
C GLU A 151 -53.67 -34.38 -11.18
N GLU A 152 -53.10 -34.79 -12.32
CA GLU A 152 -53.57 -35.92 -13.13
C GLU A 152 -53.60 -37.22 -12.31
N THR A 153 -52.53 -37.49 -11.54
CA THR A 153 -52.44 -38.69 -10.70
C THR A 153 -53.51 -38.66 -9.60
N ALA A 154 -53.76 -37.52 -8.97
CA ALA A 154 -54.80 -37.37 -7.95
C ALA A 154 -56.21 -37.57 -8.55
N GLU A 155 -56.45 -37.06 -9.77
CA GLU A 155 -57.72 -37.26 -10.46
C GLU A 155 -57.94 -38.74 -10.82
N LEU A 156 -56.90 -39.43 -11.30
CA LEU A 156 -56.95 -40.86 -11.59
C LEU A 156 -57.14 -41.69 -10.31
N GLN A 157 -56.47 -41.37 -9.21
CA GLN A 157 -56.67 -42.02 -7.91
C GLN A 157 -58.11 -41.84 -7.43
N LYS A 158 -58.69 -40.64 -7.58
CA LYS A 158 -60.08 -40.37 -7.24
C LYS A 158 -61.04 -41.21 -8.09
N LYS A 159 -60.84 -41.27 -9.41
CA LYS A 159 -61.66 -42.11 -10.31
C LYS A 159 -61.57 -43.59 -9.92
N LEU A 160 -60.37 -44.09 -9.68
CA LEU A 160 -60.14 -45.48 -9.27
C LEU A 160 -60.81 -45.79 -7.93
N TYR A 161 -60.74 -44.89 -6.95
CA TYR A 161 -61.45 -45.05 -5.67
C TYR A 161 -62.97 -45.19 -5.87
N PHE A 162 -63.58 -44.34 -6.70
CA PHE A 162 -65.01 -44.43 -6.98
C PHE A 162 -65.38 -45.72 -7.72
N SER A 163 -64.61 -46.11 -8.74
CA SER A 163 -64.85 -47.36 -9.47
C SER A 163 -64.68 -48.59 -8.58
N VAL A 164 -63.66 -48.63 -7.71
CA VAL A 164 -63.46 -49.72 -6.75
C VAL A 164 -64.62 -49.80 -5.76
N LYS A 165 -65.04 -48.66 -5.20
CA LYS A 165 -66.16 -48.61 -4.24
C LYS A 165 -67.49 -49.03 -4.88
N GLU A 166 -67.73 -48.64 -6.13
CA GLU A 166 -68.91 -49.06 -6.89
C GLU A 166 -68.89 -50.57 -7.16
N GLU A 167 -67.72 -51.10 -7.54
CA GLU A 167 -67.51 -52.53 -7.78
C GLU A 167 -67.65 -53.37 -6.50
N GLU A 168 -67.11 -52.90 -5.37
CA GLU A 168 -67.32 -53.53 -4.05
C GLU A 168 -68.81 -53.57 -3.68
N LEU A 169 -69.55 -52.49 -3.95
CA LEU A 169 -71.00 -52.45 -3.74
C LEU A 169 -71.73 -53.41 -4.69
N ARG A 170 -71.32 -53.49 -5.96
CA ARG A 170 -71.87 -54.44 -6.94
C ARG A 170 -71.66 -55.87 -6.49
N VAL A 171 -70.42 -56.25 -6.16
CA VAL A 171 -70.08 -57.58 -5.63
C VAL A 171 -70.85 -57.88 -4.33
N SER A 172 -71.01 -56.90 -3.45
CA SER A 172 -71.78 -57.07 -2.21
C SER A 172 -73.28 -57.26 -2.45
N ARG A 173 -73.84 -56.65 -3.51
CA ARG A 173 -75.23 -56.89 -3.95
C ARG A 173 -75.36 -58.28 -4.56
N GLN A 174 -74.51 -58.61 -5.52
CA GLN A 174 -74.48 -59.91 -6.20
C GLN A 174 -74.36 -61.07 -5.21
N ARG A 175 -73.47 -60.96 -4.21
CA ARG A 175 -73.32 -61.97 -3.14
C ARG A 175 -74.56 -62.13 -2.27
N ARG A 176 -75.27 -61.03 -1.96
CA ARG A 176 -76.54 -61.07 -1.22
C ARG A 176 -77.62 -61.74 -2.05
N THR A 177 -77.80 -61.31 -3.30
CA THR A 177 -78.75 -61.90 -4.24
C THR A 177 -78.50 -63.41 -4.42
N PHE A 178 -77.23 -63.83 -4.51
CA PHE A 178 -76.86 -65.24 -4.57
C PHE A 178 -77.27 -66.00 -3.30
N GLN A 179 -77.00 -65.42 -2.13
CA GLN A 179 -77.35 -66.04 -0.85
C GLN A 179 -78.87 -66.19 -0.71
N ASP A 180 -79.64 -65.18 -1.13
CA ASP A 180 -81.10 -65.18 -1.09
C ASP A 180 -81.70 -66.24 -2.04
N ILE A 181 -81.11 -66.46 -3.21
CA ILE A 181 -81.60 -67.43 -4.21
C ILE A 181 -81.18 -68.87 -3.84
N CYS A 182 -79.93 -69.07 -3.42
CA CYS A 182 -79.36 -70.40 -3.24
C CYS A 182 -79.35 -70.89 -1.77
N ASN A 183 -79.72 -70.04 -0.80
CA ASN A 183 -79.67 -70.32 0.66
C ASN A 183 -78.30 -70.82 1.16
N LYS A 184 -77.21 -70.48 0.46
CA LYS A 184 -75.83 -70.85 0.78
C LYS A 184 -74.87 -69.72 0.42
N VAL A 185 -73.70 -69.67 1.08
CA VAL A 185 -72.65 -68.67 0.78
C VAL A 185 -71.85 -69.12 -0.44
N CYS A 186 -71.58 -68.20 -1.36
CA CYS A 186 -70.77 -68.48 -2.56
C CYS A 186 -69.33 -68.89 -2.19
N GLN A 187 -68.87 -70.02 -2.72
CA GLN A 187 -67.47 -70.44 -2.60
C GLN A 187 -66.64 -69.94 -3.79
N GLN A 188 -65.51 -69.28 -3.53
CA GLN A 188 -64.71 -68.61 -4.58
C GLN A 188 -64.10 -69.55 -5.64
N ASN A 189 -64.07 -70.87 -5.41
CA ASN A 189 -63.42 -71.84 -6.28
C ASN A 189 -64.40 -72.88 -6.89
N SER A 190 -65.71 -72.67 -6.79
CA SER A 190 -66.72 -73.58 -7.34
C SER A 190 -67.18 -73.10 -8.73
N PRO A 191 -66.94 -73.87 -9.81
CA PRO A 191 -67.33 -73.45 -11.15
C PRO A 191 -68.86 -73.39 -11.33
N ALA A 192 -69.62 -74.14 -10.54
CA ALA A 192 -71.08 -74.09 -10.55
C ALA A 192 -71.62 -72.82 -9.86
N ASP A 193 -71.00 -72.38 -8.76
CA ASP A 193 -71.40 -71.13 -8.09
C ASP A 193 -71.05 -69.91 -8.97
N GLN A 194 -69.94 -69.98 -9.72
CA GLN A 194 -69.56 -68.94 -10.69
C GLN A 194 -70.60 -68.78 -11.81
N GLN A 195 -71.12 -69.88 -12.38
CA GLN A 195 -72.16 -69.80 -13.41
C GLN A 195 -73.43 -69.10 -12.92
N VAL A 196 -73.84 -69.33 -11.67
CA VAL A 196 -75.01 -68.67 -11.08
C VAL A 196 -74.74 -67.19 -10.83
N LEU A 197 -73.53 -66.82 -10.37
CA LEU A 197 -73.13 -65.43 -10.23
C LEU A 197 -73.14 -64.68 -11.58
N ASP A 198 -72.66 -65.31 -12.66
CA ASP A 198 -72.65 -64.71 -14.00
C ASP A 198 -74.08 -64.46 -14.52
N VAL A 199 -75.02 -65.36 -14.23
CA VAL A 199 -76.45 -65.17 -14.55
C VAL A 199 -77.06 -64.02 -13.73
N ILE A 200 -76.74 -63.94 -12.43
CA ILE A 200 -77.16 -62.80 -11.58
C ILE A 200 -76.62 -61.50 -12.17
N ASP A 201 -75.36 -61.46 -12.59
CA ASP A 201 -74.72 -60.28 -13.15
C ASP A 201 -75.36 -59.84 -14.48
N PHE A 202 -75.72 -60.81 -15.34
CA PHE A 202 -76.45 -60.55 -16.59
C PHE A 202 -77.80 -59.87 -16.32
N TYR A 203 -78.57 -60.37 -15.36
CA TYR A 203 -79.87 -59.79 -15.02
C TYR A 203 -79.76 -58.48 -14.24
N GLU A 204 -78.77 -58.32 -13.35
CA GLU A 204 -78.50 -57.04 -12.69
C GLU A 204 -78.09 -55.97 -13.71
N THR A 205 -77.26 -56.32 -14.69
CA THR A 205 -76.88 -55.43 -15.80
C THR A 205 -78.09 -55.07 -16.64
N LYS A 206 -78.95 -56.04 -16.97
CA LYS A 206 -80.20 -55.78 -17.70
C LYS A 206 -81.17 -54.91 -16.91
N MET A 207 -81.27 -55.11 -15.60
CA MET A 207 -82.10 -54.30 -14.73
C MET A 207 -81.55 -52.88 -14.57
N PHE A 208 -80.22 -52.71 -14.51
CA PHE A 208 -79.59 -51.39 -14.52
C PHE A 208 -79.80 -50.65 -15.84
N GLN A 209 -79.70 -51.33 -16.99
CA GLN A 209 -80.02 -50.78 -18.30
C GLN A 209 -81.48 -50.32 -18.40
N LEU A 210 -82.42 -51.14 -17.93
CA LEU A 210 -83.84 -50.77 -17.87
C LEU A 210 -84.09 -49.61 -16.90
N LEU A 211 -83.39 -49.54 -15.77
CA LEU A 211 -83.49 -48.43 -14.81
C LEU A 211 -82.85 -47.14 -15.33
N ASP A 212 -81.82 -47.22 -16.18
CA ASP A 212 -81.20 -46.06 -16.84
C ASP A 212 -82.09 -45.55 -17.99
N GLU A 213 -82.74 -46.44 -18.74
CA GLU A 213 -83.76 -46.10 -19.76
C GLU A 213 -85.03 -45.46 -19.15
N VAL A 214 -85.39 -45.83 -17.91
CA VAL A 214 -86.56 -45.29 -17.19
C VAL A 214 -86.21 -44.06 -16.34
N ARG A 215 -84.92 -43.75 -16.13
CA ARG A 215 -84.50 -42.52 -15.45
C ARG A 215 -84.85 -41.32 -16.35
N PRO A 216 -85.63 -40.34 -15.88
CA PRO A 216 -86.09 -39.25 -16.74
C PRO A 216 -84.90 -38.43 -17.25
N VAL A 217 -84.80 -38.36 -18.58
CA VAL A 217 -83.92 -37.46 -19.34
C VAL A 217 -84.07 -36.05 -18.79
N LYS A 218 -83.05 -35.58 -18.08
CA LYS A 218 -82.85 -34.16 -17.81
C LYS A 218 -81.57 -33.72 -18.51
N GLY A 219 -81.76 -33.19 -19.72
CA GLY A 219 -80.86 -32.23 -20.36
C GLY A 219 -79.70 -32.83 -21.19
N PRO A 220 -79.59 -32.48 -22.48
CA PRO A 220 -78.62 -33.07 -23.40
C PRO A 220 -77.18 -32.55 -23.21
N PRO A 221 -76.18 -33.36 -23.64
CA PRO A 221 -74.83 -32.93 -23.93
C PRO A 221 -74.71 -32.48 -25.41
N GLU A 222 -74.30 -31.23 -25.63
CA GLU A 222 -73.73 -30.75 -26.90
C GLU A 222 -72.35 -30.18 -26.51
N THR A 223 -71.21 -30.63 -27.03
CA THR A 223 -70.86 -30.89 -28.42
C THR A 223 -69.80 -31.98 -28.53
N ALA A 224 -70.09 -33.05 -29.28
CA ALA A 224 -69.10 -33.87 -29.94
C ALA A 224 -69.03 -33.47 -31.42
N ASN A 225 -68.08 -32.61 -31.79
CA ASN A 225 -67.68 -32.47 -33.19
C ASN A 225 -66.61 -33.51 -33.49
N GLN A 226 -67.00 -34.51 -34.28
CA GLN A 226 -66.08 -35.35 -35.02
C GLN A 226 -65.31 -34.48 -36.01
N THR A 227 -64.01 -34.30 -35.79
CA THR A 227 -63.08 -34.01 -36.89
C THR A 227 -61.84 -34.87 -36.75
N LYS A 228 -61.83 -35.96 -37.52
CA LYS A 228 -60.66 -36.61 -38.11
C LYS A 228 -59.45 -36.73 -37.17
N THR A 229 -59.40 -37.87 -36.47
CA THR A 229 -58.19 -38.55 -36.02
C THR A 229 -57.19 -38.65 -37.18
N LYS A 230 -56.31 -37.63 -37.27
CA LYS A 230 -55.05 -37.72 -38.00
C LYS A 230 -54.10 -38.46 -37.06
N LYS A 231 -53.80 -39.71 -37.43
CA LYS A 231 -52.70 -40.56 -36.94
C LYS A 231 -51.79 -39.84 -35.95
N GLU A 232 -51.94 -40.20 -34.67
CA GLU A 232 -50.82 -40.13 -33.74
C GLU A 232 -49.65 -40.88 -34.38
N THR A 233 -48.67 -40.11 -34.84
CA THR A 233 -47.30 -40.59 -34.96
C THR A 233 -46.87 -40.98 -33.56
N ARG A 234 -47.13 -42.24 -33.25
CA ARG A 234 -46.41 -43.11 -32.32
C ARG A 234 -45.12 -42.43 -31.89
N ASN A 235 -45.04 -42.11 -30.60
CA ASN A 235 -43.82 -41.83 -29.87
C ASN A 235 -42.70 -42.70 -30.43
N VAL A 236 -41.88 -42.10 -31.29
CA VAL A 236 -40.57 -42.61 -31.60
C VAL A 236 -39.81 -42.29 -30.32
N THR A 237 -39.71 -43.27 -29.43
CA THR A 237 -38.52 -43.46 -28.59
C THR A 237 -37.35 -42.91 -29.41
N PRO A 238 -36.61 -41.88 -28.94
CA PRO A 238 -35.59 -41.22 -29.76
C PRO A 238 -34.83 -42.33 -30.45
N PRO A 239 -34.78 -42.33 -31.81
CA PRO A 239 -34.48 -43.54 -32.56
C PRO A 239 -33.23 -44.10 -31.94
N LEU A 240 -33.18 -45.39 -31.63
CA LEU A 240 -32.12 -45.99 -30.80
C LEU A 240 -30.71 -45.49 -31.19
N LYS A 241 -30.56 -45.12 -32.47
CA LYS A 241 -29.50 -44.30 -33.08
C LYS A 241 -29.16 -42.92 -32.43
N THR A 242 -30.12 -42.05 -32.13
CA THR A 242 -29.92 -40.76 -31.43
C THR A 242 -29.51 -40.98 -29.98
N LEU A 243 -30.11 -41.96 -29.29
CA LEU A 243 -29.72 -42.28 -27.91
C LEU A 243 -28.35 -42.94 -27.86
N LEU A 244 -28.04 -43.84 -28.81
CA LEU A 244 -26.69 -44.39 -29.02
C LEU A 244 -25.68 -43.32 -29.38
N ARG A 245 -26.03 -42.35 -30.23
CA ARG A 245 -25.15 -41.25 -30.61
C ARG A 245 -24.86 -40.33 -29.40
N ALA A 246 -25.88 -40.00 -28.61
CA ALA A 246 -25.69 -39.27 -27.36
C ALA A 246 -24.84 -40.06 -26.35
N TYR A 247 -25.04 -41.37 -26.22
CA TYR A 247 -24.20 -42.24 -25.37
C TYR A 247 -22.76 -42.34 -25.88
N GLN A 248 -22.57 -42.34 -27.19
CA GLN A 248 -21.26 -42.39 -27.83
C GLN A 248 -20.52 -41.04 -27.72
N GLU A 249 -21.24 -39.93 -27.86
CA GLU A 249 -20.75 -38.58 -27.61
C GLU A 249 -20.37 -38.41 -26.13
N GLN A 250 -21.23 -38.86 -25.20
CA GLN A 250 -20.94 -38.87 -23.77
C GLN A 250 -19.74 -39.77 -23.42
N GLN A 251 -19.56 -40.92 -24.07
CA GLN A 251 -18.37 -41.74 -23.91
C GLN A 251 -17.11 -41.06 -24.46
N GLN A 252 -17.21 -40.34 -25.57
CA GLN A 252 -16.09 -39.62 -26.16
C GLN A 252 -15.68 -38.42 -25.30
N GLU A 253 -16.67 -37.68 -24.79
CA GLU A 253 -16.47 -36.57 -23.86
C GLU A 253 -15.87 -37.05 -22.54
N SER A 254 -16.38 -38.16 -21.98
CA SER A 254 -15.80 -38.80 -20.80
C SER A 254 -14.36 -39.25 -21.03
N LYS A 255 -14.03 -39.80 -22.22
CA LYS A 255 -12.64 -40.15 -22.57
C LYS A 255 -11.74 -38.92 -22.66
N VAL A 256 -12.21 -37.83 -23.24
CA VAL A 256 -11.44 -36.57 -23.32
C VAL A 256 -11.21 -36.01 -21.92
N GLN A 257 -12.23 -35.97 -21.06
CA GLN A 257 -12.11 -35.55 -19.67
C GLN A 257 -11.12 -36.44 -18.88
N ILE A 258 -11.15 -37.76 -19.08
CA ILE A 258 -10.19 -38.68 -18.45
C ILE A 258 -8.75 -38.38 -18.91
N GLU A 259 -8.53 -38.12 -20.20
CA GLU A 259 -7.20 -37.78 -20.71
C GLU A 259 -6.73 -36.40 -20.24
N GLU A 260 -7.64 -35.43 -20.09
CA GLU A 260 -7.34 -34.11 -19.54
C GLU A 260 -6.99 -34.19 -18.05
N LEU A 261 -7.77 -34.93 -17.25
CA LEU A 261 -7.46 -35.23 -15.86
C LEU A 261 -6.15 -35.99 -15.71
N LYS A 262 -5.82 -36.92 -16.61
CA LYS A 262 -4.50 -37.59 -16.59
C LYS A 262 -3.36 -36.61 -16.87
N LYS A 263 -3.54 -35.65 -17.78
CA LYS A 263 -2.54 -34.59 -18.03
C LYS A 263 -2.37 -33.70 -16.81
N GLU A 264 -3.47 -33.30 -16.16
CA GLU A 264 -3.45 -32.50 -14.94
C GLU A 264 -2.78 -33.25 -13.78
N VAL A 265 -3.08 -34.53 -13.59
CA VAL A 265 -2.42 -35.39 -12.60
C VAL A 265 -0.91 -35.49 -12.87
N ASN A 266 -0.49 -35.64 -14.12
CA ASN A 266 0.93 -35.66 -14.48
C ASN A 266 1.61 -34.31 -14.24
N GLN A 267 0.91 -33.20 -14.52
CA GLN A 267 1.41 -31.85 -14.26
C GLN A 267 1.54 -31.58 -12.75
N LEU A 268 0.51 -31.92 -11.96
CA LEU A 268 0.54 -31.83 -10.50
C LEU A 268 1.64 -32.73 -9.91
N LYS A 269 1.87 -33.92 -10.48
CA LYS A 269 2.97 -34.78 -10.07
C LYS A 269 4.33 -34.14 -10.34
N GLN A 270 4.52 -33.53 -11.51
CA GLN A 270 5.75 -32.76 -11.81
C GLN A 270 5.92 -31.55 -10.88
N GLU A 271 4.83 -30.84 -10.55
CA GLU A 271 4.87 -29.73 -9.58
C GLU A 271 5.22 -30.20 -8.16
N VAL A 272 4.73 -31.37 -7.74
CA VAL A 272 5.06 -31.98 -6.45
C VAL A 272 6.52 -32.43 -6.42
N GLU A 273 7.03 -33.00 -7.52
CA GLU A 273 8.44 -33.39 -7.64
C GLU A 273 9.38 -32.18 -7.75
N ALA A 274 8.91 -31.04 -8.27
CA ALA A 274 9.65 -29.78 -8.33
C ALA A 274 9.61 -28.96 -7.02
N ARG A 275 8.80 -29.35 -6.02
CA ARG A 275 8.75 -28.65 -4.73
C ARG A 275 10.02 -28.93 -3.91
N PRO A 276 10.64 -27.89 -3.30
CA PRO A 276 11.78 -28.08 -2.41
C PRO A 276 11.42 -29.03 -1.27
N THR A 277 12.22 -30.07 -1.07
CA THR A 277 11.99 -31.06 -0.02
C THR A 277 12.15 -30.42 1.35
N LEU A 278 11.52 -30.98 2.40
CA LEU A 278 11.67 -30.49 3.77
C LEU A 278 13.15 -30.42 4.21
N LYS A 279 14.00 -31.28 3.66
CA LYS A 279 15.46 -31.25 3.85
C LYS A 279 16.10 -30.01 3.23
N ASP A 280 15.68 -29.60 2.04
CA ASP A 280 16.17 -28.39 1.34
C ASP A 280 15.73 -27.14 2.07
N VAL A 281 14.47 -27.09 2.51
CA VAL A 281 13.95 -25.97 3.32
C VAL A 281 14.70 -25.86 4.65
N LYS A 282 15.01 -26.98 5.31
CA LYS A 282 15.84 -26.99 6.53
C LYS A 282 17.28 -26.56 6.25
N PHE A 283 17.86 -26.98 5.12
CA PHE A 283 19.19 -26.58 4.68
C PHE A 283 19.26 -25.07 4.39
N TYR A 284 18.33 -24.53 3.62
CA TYR A 284 18.26 -23.10 3.35
C TYR A 284 17.96 -22.31 4.62
N LYS A 285 17.10 -22.78 5.51
CA LYS A 285 16.85 -22.16 6.84
C LYS A 285 18.10 -22.15 7.72
N TYR A 286 18.88 -23.23 7.72
CA TYR A 286 20.16 -23.28 8.44
C TYR A 286 21.18 -22.32 7.82
N LYS A 287 21.29 -22.29 6.50
CA LYS A 287 22.16 -21.36 5.76
C LYS A 287 21.77 -19.89 6.00
N LEU A 288 20.47 -19.60 6.07
CA LEU A 288 19.94 -18.27 6.42
C LEU A 288 20.29 -17.90 7.85
N ARG A 289 20.17 -18.83 8.79
CA ARG A 289 20.58 -18.64 10.20
C ARG A 289 22.09 -18.41 10.33
N GLN A 290 22.90 -19.07 9.51
CA GLN A 290 24.34 -18.87 9.47
C GLN A 290 24.71 -17.50 8.88
N LEU A 291 24.03 -17.06 7.82
CA LEU A 291 24.23 -15.72 7.25
C LEU A 291 23.74 -14.61 8.20
N GLU A 292 22.63 -14.82 8.89
CA GLU A 292 22.14 -13.92 9.94
C GLU A 292 23.10 -13.87 11.13
N ALA A 293 23.68 -15.01 11.54
CA ALA A 293 24.71 -15.06 12.57
C ALA A 293 25.97 -14.30 12.12
N LEU A 294 26.41 -14.48 10.87
CA LEU A 294 27.56 -13.77 10.31
C LEU A 294 27.30 -12.25 10.24
N ASN A 295 26.08 -11.84 9.88
CA ASN A 295 25.68 -10.43 9.82
C ASN A 295 25.59 -9.81 11.23
N LYS A 296 25.09 -10.57 12.21
CA LYS A 296 25.12 -10.16 13.63
C LYS A 296 26.56 -10.04 14.13
N HIS A 297 27.43 -10.98 13.80
CA HIS A 297 28.84 -10.91 14.18
C HIS A 297 29.55 -9.74 13.53
N ASN A 298 29.31 -9.41 12.25
CA ASN A 298 29.91 -8.23 11.61
C ASN A 298 29.47 -6.92 12.25
N ASN A 299 28.21 -6.82 12.72
CA ASN A 299 27.72 -5.65 13.46
C ASN A 299 28.17 -5.61 14.93
N THR A 300 28.55 -6.76 15.50
CA THR A 300 29.00 -6.88 16.91
C THR A 300 30.53 -6.82 17.01
N SER A 301 31.27 -7.16 15.95
CA SER A 301 32.73 -7.07 15.85
C SER A 301 33.24 -5.63 15.81
N SER A 302 32.39 -4.65 15.49
CA SER A 302 32.69 -3.22 15.65
C SER A 302 32.58 -2.71 17.10
N ILE A 303 32.07 -3.52 18.05
CA ILE A 303 31.73 -3.08 19.42
C ILE A 303 32.57 -3.77 20.52
N TRP A 304 33.31 -4.84 20.21
CA TRP A 304 34.04 -5.62 21.23
C TRP A 304 35.56 -5.65 21.10
N PHE A 305 36.16 -4.67 20.43
CA PHE A 305 37.60 -4.44 20.54
C PHE A 305 37.91 -3.75 21.88
N TYR A 306 37.74 -4.45 23.00
CA TYR A 306 38.58 -4.40 24.21
C TYR A 306 38.05 -5.46 25.18
N ARG A 307 38.98 -6.32 25.61
CA ARG A 307 38.92 -7.22 26.77
C ARG A 307 38.39 -8.65 26.55
N SER A 308 39.36 -9.50 26.24
CA SER A 308 39.39 -10.94 26.56
C SER A 308 40.60 -11.15 27.51
N PRO A 309 40.81 -12.30 28.20
CA PRO A 309 39.98 -13.51 28.35
C PRO A 309 39.89 -13.99 29.83
N GLN A 310 39.00 -14.95 30.15
CA GLN A 310 39.36 -16.30 30.64
C GLN A 310 38.14 -17.10 31.14
N ASP A 311 37.89 -18.23 30.47
CA ASP A 311 37.03 -19.34 30.90
C ASP A 311 37.86 -20.41 31.63
N VAL A 312 37.36 -20.95 32.74
CA VAL A 312 37.77 -22.26 33.28
C VAL A 312 36.54 -23.08 33.71
N LYS A 313 36.23 -24.07 32.86
CA LYS A 313 35.77 -25.47 33.08
C LYS A 313 34.88 -25.87 34.28
N MET A 314 33.86 -26.65 33.90
CA MET A 314 33.00 -27.57 34.66
C MET A 314 33.71 -28.58 35.58
N THR A 315 33.08 -28.86 36.74
CA THR A 315 32.94 -30.21 37.35
C THR A 315 31.75 -30.26 38.33
N GLU A 316 30.99 -31.37 38.28
CA GLU A 316 29.85 -31.76 39.14
C GLU A 316 30.13 -31.76 40.65
N ASN A 317 29.09 -31.69 41.50
CA ASN A 317 28.98 -32.51 42.72
C ASN A 317 27.58 -32.46 43.39
N VAL A 318 27.01 -33.64 43.64
CA VAL A 318 25.66 -33.93 44.17
C VAL A 318 25.53 -33.71 45.70
N ILE A 319 26.59 -33.23 46.37
CA ILE A 319 26.63 -32.94 47.81
C ILE A 319 25.99 -31.57 48.15
N ASP A 320 25.74 -30.73 47.14
CA ASP A 320 25.23 -29.37 47.27
C ASP A 320 23.69 -29.29 47.43
N ARG A 321 22.98 -30.38 47.71
CA ARG A 321 21.50 -30.35 47.79
C ARG A 321 20.94 -30.26 49.21
N SER A 322 21.62 -30.79 50.24
CA SER A 322 21.15 -30.67 51.64
C SER A 322 21.66 -29.40 52.32
N VAL A 323 22.94 -29.05 52.15
CA VAL A 323 23.53 -27.80 52.68
C VAL A 323 22.82 -26.58 52.09
N LYS A 324 22.43 -26.66 50.81
CA LYS A 324 21.70 -25.60 50.12
C LYS A 324 20.25 -25.50 50.56
N ALA A 325 19.63 -26.59 51.04
CA ALA A 325 18.29 -26.58 51.64
C ALA A 325 18.28 -25.94 53.04
N ASP A 326 19.32 -26.19 53.85
CA ASP A 326 19.46 -25.59 55.19
C ASP A 326 19.80 -24.10 55.11
N LEU A 327 20.65 -23.68 54.15
CA LEU A 327 20.88 -22.26 53.86
C LEU A 327 19.64 -21.57 53.29
N TYR A 328 18.85 -22.25 52.45
CA TYR A 328 17.62 -21.70 51.87
C TYR A 328 16.55 -21.47 52.95
N ASN A 329 16.38 -22.40 53.89
CA ASN A 329 15.42 -22.27 54.99
C ASN A 329 15.82 -21.18 56.01
N SER A 330 17.13 -21.02 56.28
CA SER A 330 17.64 -19.92 57.11
C SER A 330 17.44 -18.55 56.44
N GLY A 331 17.74 -18.45 55.14
CA GLY A 331 17.54 -17.22 54.37
C GLY A 331 16.08 -16.80 54.24
N VAL A 332 15.17 -17.76 54.01
CA VAL A 332 13.72 -17.50 53.97
C VAL A 332 13.21 -17.04 55.33
N SER A 333 13.67 -17.64 56.43
CA SER A 333 13.27 -17.24 57.78
C SER A 333 13.75 -15.83 58.14
N GLN A 334 14.97 -15.45 57.72
CA GLN A 334 15.52 -14.11 57.92
C GLN A 334 14.76 -13.06 57.10
N LEU A 335 14.47 -13.36 55.83
CA LEU A 335 13.67 -12.49 54.96
C LEU A 335 12.26 -12.27 55.52
N LEU A 336 11.62 -13.32 56.05
CA LEU A 336 10.31 -13.21 56.67
C LEU A 336 10.33 -12.35 57.94
N LYS A 337 11.40 -12.40 58.75
CA LYS A 337 11.58 -11.50 59.91
C LYS A 337 11.76 -10.05 59.49
N GLU A 338 12.53 -9.80 58.42
CA GLU A 338 12.69 -8.45 57.84
C GLU A 338 11.36 -7.90 57.31
N ILE A 339 10.58 -8.72 56.59
CA ILE A 339 9.24 -8.34 56.12
C ILE A 339 8.30 -8.07 57.31
N SER A 340 8.32 -8.91 58.34
CA SER A 340 7.53 -8.69 59.56
C SER A 340 7.85 -7.35 60.21
N SER A 341 9.13 -6.97 60.25
CA SER A 341 9.57 -5.67 60.78
C SER A 341 9.05 -4.48 59.97
N ILE A 342 8.98 -4.60 58.64
CA ILE A 342 8.46 -3.55 57.74
C ILE A 342 6.95 -3.41 57.91
N VAL A 343 6.22 -4.52 57.99
CA VAL A 343 4.76 -4.54 58.17
C VAL A 343 4.36 -4.02 59.56
N SER A 344 5.19 -4.29 60.57
CA SER A 344 4.95 -3.90 61.96
C SER A 344 5.41 -2.46 62.29
N ASP A 345 6.07 -1.77 61.36
CA ASP A 345 6.55 -0.39 61.56
C ASP A 345 5.36 0.57 61.75
N PRO A 346 5.25 1.26 62.91
CA PRO A 346 4.16 2.20 63.18
C PRO A 346 4.12 3.43 62.25
N LYS A 347 5.15 3.67 61.43
CA LYS A 347 5.20 4.75 60.43
C LYS A 347 4.82 4.31 59.01
N ALA A 348 4.46 3.04 58.79
CA ALA A 348 4.05 2.58 57.47
C ALA A 348 2.74 3.26 57.01
N PRO A 349 2.67 3.76 55.76
CA PRO A 349 1.61 4.66 55.29
C PRO A 349 0.23 4.01 55.13
N LEU A 350 0.12 2.69 55.23
CA LEU A 350 -1.13 1.96 55.23
C LEU A 350 -1.20 1.13 56.51
N ARG A 351 -2.17 1.41 57.38
CA ARG A 351 -2.49 0.52 58.49
C ARG A 351 -3.09 -0.77 57.92
N LEU A 352 -2.20 -1.68 57.51
CA LEU A 352 -2.55 -2.99 57.01
C LEU A 352 -3.27 -3.76 58.12
N TYR A 353 -4.34 -4.43 57.72
CA TYR A 353 -5.36 -5.07 58.54
C TYR A 353 -4.77 -5.84 59.73
N ARG A 354 -4.74 -5.22 60.91
CA ARG A 354 -4.22 -5.82 62.15
C ARG A 354 -5.22 -6.88 62.64
N GLN A 355 -5.09 -8.13 62.19
CA GLN A 355 -5.64 -9.25 62.95
C GLN A 355 -4.73 -9.49 64.16
N LYS A 356 -5.35 -9.50 65.34
CA LYS A 356 -4.69 -9.68 66.63
C LYS A 356 -4.35 -11.17 66.80
N PRO A 357 -3.07 -11.59 66.92
CA PRO A 357 -2.77 -12.98 67.25
C PRO A 357 -3.15 -13.22 68.71
N SER A 358 -4.05 -14.19 68.93
CA SER A 358 -4.28 -14.77 70.25
C SER A 358 -3.18 -15.81 70.52
N SER A 359 -2.78 -15.90 71.78
CA SER A 359 -1.63 -16.63 72.32
C SER A 359 -1.38 -18.06 71.80
N ALA A 360 -0.08 -18.36 71.67
CA ALA A 360 0.59 -19.66 71.85
C ALA A 360 0.82 -20.58 70.63
N ASP A 361 1.56 -20.10 69.63
CA ASP A 361 2.72 -20.83 69.04
C ASP A 361 3.56 -19.84 68.20
N ALA A 362 4.73 -19.41 68.69
CA ALA A 362 5.22 -18.05 68.43
C ALA A 362 6.02 -17.81 67.13
N GLU A 363 6.47 -18.82 66.38
CA GLU A 363 7.31 -18.57 65.18
C GLU A 363 6.64 -18.93 63.84
N LEU A 364 5.77 -19.93 63.75
CA LEU A 364 5.09 -20.26 62.48
C LEU A 364 3.77 -19.47 62.27
N GLU A 365 3.03 -19.18 63.35
CA GLU A 365 1.76 -18.44 63.28
C GLU A 365 1.97 -16.95 62.99
N GLU A 366 3.10 -16.37 63.42
CA GLU A 366 3.43 -14.96 63.19
C GLU A 366 3.53 -14.67 61.68
N PHE A 367 4.09 -15.61 60.90
CA PHE A 367 4.23 -15.47 59.45
C PHE A 367 2.95 -15.80 58.67
N GLN A 368 1.99 -16.54 59.24
CA GLN A 368 0.69 -16.75 58.59
C GLN A 368 -0.10 -15.44 58.46
N THR A 369 0.07 -14.51 59.40
CA THR A 369 -0.56 -13.18 59.32
C THR A 369 0.03 -12.27 58.23
N LEU A 370 1.24 -12.59 57.75
CA LEU A 370 1.90 -11.84 56.67
C LEU A 370 1.43 -12.28 55.28
N LEU A 371 0.94 -13.51 55.11
CA LEU A 371 0.57 -14.07 53.82
C LEU A 371 -0.53 -13.24 53.11
N PRO A 372 -1.65 -12.86 53.76
CA PRO A 372 -2.67 -12.01 53.14
C PRO A 372 -2.14 -10.62 52.77
N THR A 373 -1.20 -10.10 53.56
CA THR A 373 -0.59 -8.79 53.33
C THR A 373 0.35 -8.82 52.13
N LEU A 374 1.17 -9.88 52.00
CA LEU A 374 2.03 -10.10 50.84
C LEU A 374 1.21 -10.35 49.57
N GLU A 375 0.09 -11.06 49.68
CA GLU A 375 -0.84 -11.26 48.56
C GLU A 375 -1.48 -9.93 48.13
N ALA A 376 -1.89 -9.09 49.08
CA ALA A 376 -2.40 -7.74 48.79
C ALA A 376 -1.32 -6.85 48.15
N TRP A 377 -0.07 -6.86 48.62
CA TRP A 377 1.03 -6.11 48.01
C TRP A 377 1.35 -6.62 46.60
N ALA A 378 1.34 -7.93 46.38
CA ALA A 378 1.52 -8.51 45.06
C ALA A 378 0.40 -8.08 44.10
N GLN A 379 -0.85 -8.06 44.57
CA GLN A 379 -1.99 -7.54 43.81
C GLN A 379 -1.85 -6.04 43.52
N GLN A 380 -1.50 -5.23 44.52
CA GLN A 380 -1.28 -3.79 44.35
C GLN A 380 -0.14 -3.49 43.36
N HIS A 381 0.96 -4.24 43.42
CA HIS A 381 2.05 -4.13 42.46
C HIS A 381 1.62 -4.54 41.04
N HIS A 382 0.72 -5.51 40.90
CA HIS A 382 0.12 -5.85 39.60
C HIS A 382 -0.78 -4.73 39.09
N LEU A 383 -1.66 -4.18 39.94
CA LEU A 383 -2.53 -3.06 39.61
C LEU A 383 -1.74 -1.80 39.25
N LEU A 384 -0.58 -1.57 39.89
CA LEU A 384 0.30 -0.46 39.57
C LEU A 384 0.89 -0.61 38.17
N LYS A 385 1.26 -1.83 37.75
CA LYS A 385 1.68 -2.10 36.36
C LYS A 385 0.55 -1.83 35.36
N ASP A 386 -0.68 -2.18 35.71
CA ASP A 386 -1.84 -1.93 34.84
C ASP A 386 -2.20 -0.44 34.79
N LEU A 387 -2.06 0.28 35.91
CA LEU A 387 -2.16 1.74 35.95
C LEU A 387 -1.09 2.40 35.06
N GLN A 388 0.16 1.93 35.11
CA GLN A 388 1.22 2.41 34.23
C GLN A 388 0.88 2.22 32.75
N LYS A 389 0.40 1.03 32.37
CA LYS A 389 -0.04 0.74 31.00
C LYS A 389 -1.20 1.65 30.60
N GLY A 390 -2.17 1.84 31.50
CA GLY A 390 -3.30 2.74 31.30
C GLY A 390 -2.85 4.19 31.10
N LEU A 391 -1.91 4.65 31.91
CA LEU A 391 -1.35 6.00 31.85
C LEU A 391 -0.52 6.22 30.58
N ASN A 392 0.31 5.25 30.17
CA ASN A 392 1.05 5.29 28.91
C ASN A 392 0.08 5.30 27.70
N LYS A 393 -1.02 4.53 27.78
CA LYS A 393 -2.08 4.56 26.76
C LYS A 393 -2.83 5.89 26.74
N LEU A 394 -3.02 6.53 27.90
CA LEU A 394 -3.64 7.85 27.97
C LEU A 394 -2.69 8.94 27.45
N SER A 395 -1.41 8.90 27.83
CA SER A 395 -0.35 9.78 27.36
C SER A 395 -0.19 9.71 25.84
N SER A 396 -0.10 8.51 25.27
CA SER A 396 -0.06 8.33 23.81
C SER A 396 -1.31 8.86 23.07
N ARG A 397 -2.46 8.95 23.74
CA ARG A 397 -3.69 9.50 23.16
C ARG A 397 -3.80 11.02 23.30
N LEU A 398 -3.42 11.58 24.45
CA LEU A 398 -3.55 13.01 24.74
C LEU A 398 -2.36 13.82 24.25
N THR A 399 -1.16 13.24 24.28
CA THR A 399 0.08 13.92 23.87
C THR A 399 0.97 12.94 23.08
N PRO A 400 0.69 12.70 21.78
CA PRO A 400 1.47 11.77 20.94
C PRO A 400 2.97 12.12 20.83
N CYS A 401 3.38 13.32 21.26
CA CYS A 401 4.72 13.85 21.11
C CYS A 401 5.71 13.54 22.26
N LEU A 402 5.34 12.75 23.28
CA LEU A 402 6.26 12.45 24.41
C LEU A 402 6.67 10.98 24.59
N THR A 403 6.21 10.04 23.76
CA THR A 403 6.73 8.67 23.83
C THR A 403 8.02 8.59 23.02
N SER A 404 9.13 8.99 23.64
CA SER A 404 10.45 8.55 23.23
C SER A 404 10.47 7.03 23.42
N ASP A 405 10.49 6.31 22.31
CA ASP A 405 11.01 4.96 22.20
C ASP A 405 12.51 5.04 22.49
N ASP A 406 12.86 5.32 23.75
CA ASP A 406 14.23 5.20 24.24
C ASP A 406 14.26 4.06 25.25
N GLY A 407 14.81 2.93 24.79
CA GLY A 407 15.34 1.82 25.57
C GLY A 407 14.82 1.63 26.99
N HIS A 408 13.55 1.27 27.16
CA HIS A 408 13.17 0.57 28.39
C HIS A 408 13.82 -0.82 28.36
N VAL A 409 14.97 -0.93 29.00
CA VAL A 409 15.59 -2.19 29.37
C VAL A 409 14.53 -3.02 30.10
N PRO A 410 14.26 -4.27 29.69
CA PRO A 410 13.26 -5.11 30.32
C PRO A 410 13.78 -5.56 31.68
N GLY A 411 13.63 -4.70 32.69
CA GLY A 411 14.16 -4.95 34.03
C GLY A 411 14.04 -3.79 35.02
N GLU A 412 13.76 -2.56 34.58
CA GLU A 412 13.63 -1.44 35.52
C GLU A 412 12.30 -1.49 36.28
N ALA A 413 12.37 -1.46 37.61
CA ALA A 413 11.22 -1.56 38.51
C ALA A 413 10.29 -0.35 38.33
N VAL A 414 8.98 -0.59 38.43
CA VAL A 414 7.93 0.42 38.27
C VAL A 414 7.99 1.43 39.40
N LYS A 415 8.47 2.65 39.14
CA LYS A 415 8.51 3.75 40.10
C LYS A 415 7.21 4.57 40.03
N VAL A 416 6.65 4.91 41.18
CA VAL A 416 5.40 5.68 41.27
C VAL A 416 5.68 7.15 40.92
N GLU A 417 6.87 7.63 41.24
CA GLU A 417 7.38 8.96 40.97
C GLU A 417 7.36 9.26 39.46
N ASP A 418 7.74 8.29 38.62
CA ASP A 418 7.73 8.43 37.17
C ASP A 418 6.29 8.55 36.62
N MET A 419 5.33 7.84 37.22
CA MET A 419 3.92 7.96 36.84
C MET A 419 3.32 9.30 37.26
N MET A 420 3.68 9.79 38.45
CA MET A 420 3.25 11.11 38.91
C MET A 420 3.80 12.22 38.01
N LEU A 421 5.09 12.15 37.66
CA LEU A 421 5.70 13.10 36.73
C LEU A 421 5.02 13.08 35.35
N LEU A 422 4.67 11.89 34.85
CA LEU A 422 3.95 11.75 33.58
C LEU A 422 2.54 12.37 33.67
N LEU A 423 1.81 12.17 34.77
CA LEU A 423 0.52 12.79 35.02
C LEU A 423 0.60 14.32 35.11
N ASP A 424 1.56 14.86 35.86
CA ASP A 424 1.76 16.30 36.03
C ASP A 424 2.12 16.95 34.69
N THR A 425 2.99 16.31 33.90
CA THR A 425 3.33 16.76 32.54
C THR A 425 2.10 16.80 31.62
N MET A 426 1.20 15.82 31.73
CA MET A 426 -0.04 15.80 30.95
C MET A 426 -1.02 16.89 31.39
N LEU A 427 -1.13 17.15 32.69
CA LEU A 427 -1.95 18.22 33.24
C LEU A 427 -1.46 19.60 32.81
N GLU A 428 -0.15 19.83 32.80
CA GLU A 428 0.43 21.11 32.39
C GLU A 428 0.32 21.36 30.87
N ASN A 429 0.39 20.30 30.05
CA ASN A 429 0.08 20.38 28.62
C ASN A 429 -1.40 20.66 28.33
N ALA A 430 -2.33 20.18 29.17
CA ALA A 430 -3.76 20.46 29.02
C ALA A 430 -4.13 21.89 29.44
N ALA A 431 -3.37 22.49 30.37
CA ALA A 431 -3.62 23.85 30.86
C ALA A 431 -3.12 24.97 29.92
N THR A 432 -2.30 24.64 28.91
CA THR A 432 -1.62 25.63 28.05
C THR A 432 -2.28 25.86 26.69
N ASP A 433 -3.45 25.26 26.41
CA ASP A 433 -4.18 25.39 25.13
C ASP A 433 -4.85 26.77 24.92
N ASP A 434 -4.88 27.64 25.94
CA ASP A 434 -5.56 28.94 25.87
C ASP A 434 -4.69 30.13 25.40
N GLU A 435 -3.36 30.00 25.26
CA GLU A 435 -2.52 31.09 24.75
C GLU A 435 -1.76 30.73 23.46
N LYS A 436 -2.22 31.33 22.36
CA LYS A 436 -1.59 31.36 21.04
C LYS A 436 -0.14 31.85 21.11
N VAL A 437 0.79 30.91 21.23
CA VAL A 437 2.16 31.08 20.78
C VAL A 437 2.41 29.97 19.75
N PHE A 438 2.49 30.35 18.47
CA PHE A 438 2.90 29.44 17.40
C PHE A 438 4.33 28.96 17.70
N ARG A 439 4.47 27.85 18.43
CA ARG A 439 5.68 27.04 18.35
C ARG A 439 5.85 26.65 16.89
N SER A 440 7.06 26.77 16.37
CA SER A 440 7.43 26.22 15.06
C SER A 440 6.88 24.79 14.96
N PRO A 441 6.06 24.48 13.94
CA PRO A 441 5.42 23.18 13.85
C PRO A 441 6.47 22.09 13.98
N THR A 442 6.26 21.16 14.90
CA THR A 442 7.22 20.07 15.14
C THR A 442 7.44 19.29 13.85
N LYS A 443 8.61 18.66 13.72
CA LYS A 443 8.97 17.85 12.53
C LYS A 443 7.89 16.82 12.18
N TYR A 444 7.19 16.29 13.19
CA TYR A 444 6.05 15.40 13.00
C TYR A 444 4.85 16.09 12.35
N THR A 445 4.46 17.29 12.83
CA THR A 445 3.37 18.08 12.23
C THR A 445 3.69 18.45 10.79
N LEU A 446 4.92 18.87 10.50
CA LEU A 446 5.37 19.13 9.12
C LEU A 446 5.32 17.86 8.28
N SER A 447 5.78 16.73 8.80
CA SER A 447 5.71 15.43 8.11
C SER A 447 4.26 14.99 7.87
N SER A 448 3.35 15.26 8.81
CA SER A 448 1.93 14.96 8.69
C SER A 448 1.25 15.85 7.65
N MET A 449 1.54 17.15 7.63
CA MET A 449 1.07 18.08 6.59
C MET A 449 1.56 17.65 5.21
N VAL A 450 2.84 17.26 5.11
CA VAL A 450 3.42 16.77 3.86
C VAL A 450 2.81 15.43 3.44
N SER A 451 2.59 14.50 4.38
CA SER A 451 1.92 13.23 4.12
C SER A 451 0.46 13.41 3.69
N HIS A 452 -0.24 14.40 4.26
CA HIS A 452 -1.59 14.76 3.87
C HIS A 452 -1.61 15.34 2.45
N PHE A 453 -0.68 16.23 2.12
CA PHE A 453 -0.51 16.73 0.76
C PHE A 453 -0.21 15.61 -0.23
N GLN A 454 0.66 14.65 0.14
CA GLN A 454 0.97 13.47 -0.67
C GLN A 454 -0.27 12.63 -0.97
N LYS A 455 -1.18 12.46 0.00
CA LYS A 455 -2.45 11.74 -0.21
C LYS A 455 -3.45 12.54 -1.03
N LEU A 456 -3.50 13.86 -0.88
CA LEU A 456 -4.49 14.71 -1.57
C LEU A 456 -4.16 14.92 -3.04
N PHE A 457 -2.87 14.88 -3.39
CA PHE A 457 -2.37 15.11 -4.75
C PHE A 457 -1.65 13.90 -5.37
N ASP A 458 -1.84 12.71 -4.80
CA ASP A 458 -1.30 11.42 -5.25
C ASP A 458 0.22 11.41 -5.51
N VAL A 459 0.98 11.96 -4.56
CA VAL A 459 2.44 12.02 -4.63
C VAL A 459 3.08 10.91 -3.80
N THR A 460 3.75 9.98 -4.46
CA THR A 460 4.32 8.78 -3.82
C THR A 460 5.65 9.03 -3.10
N SER A 461 6.35 10.14 -3.36
CA SER A 461 7.67 10.45 -2.78
C SER A 461 7.74 11.86 -2.19
N LEU A 462 8.54 12.03 -1.14
CA LEU A 462 8.77 13.34 -0.50
C LEU A 462 9.40 14.35 -1.48
N SER A 463 10.27 13.88 -2.38
CA SER A 463 10.90 14.72 -3.40
C SER A 463 9.92 15.20 -4.47
N GLY A 464 8.83 14.46 -4.71
CA GLY A 464 7.76 14.85 -5.64
C GLY A 464 6.81 15.91 -5.08
N VAL A 465 6.83 16.15 -3.77
CA VAL A 465 5.91 17.10 -3.11
C VAL A 465 6.15 18.52 -3.60
N TYR A 466 7.41 18.94 -3.66
CA TYR A 466 7.74 20.32 -4.06
C TYR A 466 7.42 20.61 -5.54
N PRO A 467 7.81 19.74 -6.51
CA PRO A 467 7.36 19.87 -7.90
C PRO A 467 5.83 19.88 -8.03
N ARG A 468 5.14 18.97 -7.34
CA ARG A 468 3.67 18.90 -7.40
C ARG A 468 3.00 20.13 -6.80
N MET A 469 3.54 20.66 -5.71
CA MET A 469 3.07 21.89 -5.09
C MET A 469 3.20 23.08 -6.04
N ASN A 470 4.35 23.22 -6.71
CA ASN A 470 4.55 24.28 -7.70
C ASN A 470 3.59 24.13 -8.89
N GLU A 471 3.32 22.91 -9.35
CA GLU A 471 2.32 22.65 -10.37
C GLU A 471 0.92 23.09 -9.92
N VAL A 472 0.50 22.71 -8.69
CA VAL A 472 -0.78 23.13 -8.12
C VAL A 472 -0.90 24.65 -8.02
N TYR A 473 0.15 25.34 -7.56
CA TYR A 473 0.18 26.80 -7.51
C TYR A 473 0.08 27.43 -8.90
N THR A 474 0.81 26.88 -9.87
CA THR A 474 0.78 27.36 -11.25
C THR A 474 -0.61 27.18 -11.86
N ARG A 475 -1.20 25.98 -11.72
CA ARG A 475 -2.57 25.67 -12.18
C ARG A 475 -3.63 26.52 -11.50
N LEU A 476 -3.52 26.75 -10.20
CA LEU A 476 -4.44 27.62 -9.46
C LEU A 476 -4.33 29.07 -9.92
N GLY A 477 -3.11 29.53 -10.17
CA GLY A 477 -2.83 30.84 -10.76
C GLY A 477 -3.42 30.98 -12.17
N GLU A 478 -3.18 30.00 -13.03
CA GLU A 478 -3.76 29.90 -14.39
C GLU A 478 -5.28 29.94 -14.33
N MET A 479 -5.91 29.13 -13.46
CA MET A 479 -7.37 29.06 -13.32
C MET A 479 -7.95 30.37 -12.80
N THR A 480 -7.29 31.00 -11.82
CA THR A 480 -7.74 32.28 -11.26
C THR A 480 -7.60 33.40 -12.29
N ASN A 481 -6.50 33.41 -13.04
CA ASN A 481 -6.28 34.35 -14.13
C ASN A 481 -7.29 34.15 -15.27
N MET A 482 -7.55 32.90 -15.66
CA MET A 482 -8.56 32.55 -16.66
C MET A 482 -9.96 32.98 -16.19
N THR A 483 -10.31 32.71 -14.94
CA THR A 483 -11.59 33.12 -14.35
C THR A 483 -11.73 34.64 -14.38
N ARG A 484 -10.66 35.36 -14.03
CA ARG A 484 -10.63 36.83 -14.10
C ARG A 484 -10.79 37.33 -15.54
N ASN A 485 -10.00 36.81 -16.47
CA ASN A 485 -10.06 37.21 -17.89
C ASN A 485 -11.43 36.93 -18.49
N LEU A 486 -12.05 35.78 -18.17
CA LEU A 486 -13.41 35.46 -18.60
C LEU A 486 -14.45 36.42 -17.99
N ARG A 487 -14.29 36.82 -16.72
CA ARG A 487 -15.15 37.87 -16.13
C ARG A 487 -15.00 39.19 -16.86
N ASP A 488 -13.77 39.60 -17.13
CA ASP A 488 -13.46 40.86 -17.81
C ASP A 488 -14.03 40.88 -19.24
N VAL A 489 -13.86 39.79 -20.00
CA VAL A 489 -14.40 39.63 -21.37
C VAL A 489 -15.92 39.58 -21.39
N LEU A 490 -16.54 38.93 -20.40
CA LEU A 490 -18.00 38.80 -20.31
C LEU A 490 -18.67 39.96 -19.56
N GLY A 491 -17.90 40.94 -19.06
CA GLY A 491 -18.40 42.08 -18.29
C GLY A 491 -19.09 41.71 -16.98
N LEU A 492 -18.68 40.60 -16.35
CA LEU A 492 -19.29 40.08 -15.13
C LEU A 492 -18.59 40.65 -13.88
N ASP A 493 -19.36 40.92 -12.80
CA ASP A 493 -18.80 41.42 -11.54
C ASP A 493 -17.80 40.41 -10.92
N SER A 494 -16.76 40.92 -10.25
CA SER A 494 -15.71 40.11 -9.61
C SER A 494 -16.23 39.21 -8.47
N LYS A 495 -17.48 39.42 -8.04
CA LYS A 495 -18.15 38.65 -6.98
C LYS A 495 -18.91 37.41 -7.48
N VAL A 496 -19.06 37.24 -8.80
CA VAL A 496 -19.80 36.11 -9.39
C VAL A 496 -19.08 34.78 -9.12
N SER A 497 -19.82 33.73 -8.73
CA SER A 497 -19.23 32.43 -8.42
C SER A 497 -18.56 31.80 -9.66
N PRO A 498 -17.42 31.07 -9.53
CA PRO A 498 -16.82 30.35 -10.65
C PRO A 498 -17.80 29.41 -11.37
N LEU A 499 -18.74 28.81 -10.64
CA LEU A 499 -19.78 27.94 -11.22
C LEU A 499 -20.77 28.71 -12.10
N GLU A 500 -21.18 29.91 -11.67
CA GLU A 500 -22.07 30.77 -12.45
C GLU A 500 -21.38 31.30 -13.70
N LEU A 501 -20.08 31.60 -13.62
CA LEU A 501 -19.27 31.99 -14.77
C LEU A 501 -19.22 30.87 -15.81
N VAL A 502 -18.94 29.64 -15.39
CA VAL A 502 -18.92 28.48 -16.29
C VAL A 502 -20.29 28.26 -16.92
N ASN A 503 -21.38 28.42 -16.17
CA ASN A 503 -22.74 28.34 -16.71
C ASN A 503 -23.05 29.45 -17.72
N HIS A 504 -22.55 30.68 -17.52
CA HIS A 504 -22.66 31.76 -18.51
C HIS A 504 -21.90 31.42 -19.79
N VAL A 505 -20.66 30.92 -19.68
CA VAL A 505 -19.86 30.46 -20.83
C VAL A 505 -20.56 29.30 -21.54
N ALA A 506 -21.10 28.33 -20.81
CA ALA A 506 -21.82 27.19 -21.38
C ALA A 506 -23.09 27.62 -22.13
N ARG A 507 -23.82 28.61 -21.61
CA ARG A 507 -24.99 29.19 -22.30
C ARG A 507 -24.59 29.96 -23.56
N LEU A 508 -23.48 30.69 -23.52
CA LEU A 508 -22.94 31.39 -24.69
C LEU A 508 -22.44 30.42 -25.77
N ALA A 509 -21.73 29.36 -25.36
CA ALA A 509 -21.27 28.31 -26.26
C ALA A 509 -22.42 27.50 -26.88
N SER A 510 -23.54 27.38 -26.16
CA SER A 510 -24.76 26.70 -26.64
C SER A 510 -25.66 27.61 -27.48
N SER A 511 -25.41 28.93 -27.51
CA SER A 511 -26.14 29.87 -28.35
C SER A 511 -25.48 29.98 -29.73
N THR A 512 -26.15 29.48 -30.75
CA THR A 512 -25.70 29.53 -32.16
C THR A 512 -25.60 30.97 -32.70
N GLU A 513 -26.25 31.96 -32.07
CA GLU A 513 -26.17 33.37 -32.48
C GLU A 513 -24.89 34.07 -31.98
N HIS A 514 -24.28 33.61 -30.88
CA HIS A 514 -23.08 34.23 -30.29
C HIS A 514 -21.76 33.56 -30.68
N THR A 515 -21.81 32.42 -31.39
CA THR A 515 -20.62 31.77 -31.95
C THR A 515 -19.97 32.62 -33.05
N ALA A 516 -20.77 33.35 -33.83
CA ALA A 516 -20.26 34.34 -34.78
C ALA A 516 -19.60 35.54 -34.07
N ALA A 517 -20.18 36.01 -32.95
CA ALA A 517 -19.62 37.10 -32.14
C ALA A 517 -18.29 36.70 -31.48
N PHE A 518 -18.17 35.46 -31.00
CA PHE A 518 -16.94 34.91 -30.40
C PHE A 518 -15.85 34.65 -31.46
N GLN A 519 -16.23 34.25 -32.68
CA GLN A 519 -15.31 34.17 -33.83
C GLN A 519 -14.81 35.56 -34.28
N THR A 520 -15.64 36.59 -34.23
CA THR A 520 -15.17 37.98 -34.44
C THR A 520 -14.29 38.52 -33.31
N LEU A 521 -14.35 37.92 -32.11
CA LEU A 521 -13.53 38.31 -30.94
C LEU A 521 -12.19 37.56 -30.93
N LEU A 522 -12.15 36.32 -31.43
CA LEU A 522 -10.96 35.55 -31.80
C LEU A 522 -10.51 35.86 -33.24
N ARG A 523 -10.53 37.14 -33.59
CA ARG A 523 -10.33 37.61 -34.96
C ARG A 523 -8.99 37.10 -35.51
N ASP A 524 -9.04 36.31 -36.59
CA ASP A 524 -7.86 35.83 -37.33
C ASP A 524 -6.90 36.98 -37.75
N ASP A 525 -7.42 38.21 -37.78
CA ASP A 525 -6.66 39.45 -38.00
C ASP A 525 -5.50 39.64 -36.98
N ASP A 526 -5.63 39.16 -35.73
CA ASP A 526 -4.55 39.29 -34.72
C ASP A 526 -3.44 38.27 -34.92
N ILE A 527 -3.73 37.05 -35.41
CA ILE A 527 -2.71 36.02 -35.62
C ILE A 527 -1.82 36.41 -36.81
N ASP A 528 -2.41 36.87 -37.91
CA ASP A 528 -1.64 37.34 -39.07
C ASP A 528 -0.85 38.62 -38.76
N SER A 529 -1.42 39.54 -37.97
CA SER A 529 -0.71 40.72 -37.46
C SER A 529 0.45 40.35 -36.52
N ILE A 530 0.27 39.36 -35.64
CA ILE A 530 1.33 38.84 -34.77
C ILE A 530 2.42 38.14 -35.59
N ILE A 531 2.06 37.37 -36.62
CA ILE A 531 3.03 36.74 -37.53
C ILE A 531 3.83 37.79 -38.31
N VAL A 532 3.17 38.84 -38.81
CA VAL A 532 3.85 39.96 -39.48
C VAL A 532 4.77 40.69 -38.50
N LYS A 533 4.34 40.95 -37.26
CA LYS A 533 5.19 41.56 -36.23
C LYS A 533 6.36 40.67 -35.80
N LEU A 534 6.17 39.36 -35.74
CA LEU A 534 7.22 38.38 -35.48
C LEU A 534 8.25 38.38 -36.61
N LYS A 535 7.82 38.38 -37.87
CA LYS A 535 8.72 38.53 -39.02
C LYS A 535 9.48 39.85 -38.99
N GLN A 536 8.81 40.95 -38.69
CA GLN A 536 9.46 42.26 -38.54
C GLN A 536 10.48 42.26 -37.40
N HIS A 537 10.20 41.56 -36.30
CA HIS A 537 11.16 41.41 -35.20
C HIS A 537 12.36 40.53 -35.61
N GLU A 538 12.14 39.44 -36.35
CA GLU A 538 13.23 38.60 -36.87
C GLU A 538 14.12 39.34 -37.88
N GLU A 539 13.60 40.29 -38.64
CA GLU A 539 14.40 41.13 -39.55
C GLU A 539 15.09 42.29 -38.82
N PHE A 540 14.40 42.92 -37.86
CA PHE A 540 14.93 44.08 -37.13
C PHE A 540 16.01 43.70 -36.12
N PHE A 541 15.85 42.60 -35.38
CA PHE A 541 16.75 42.26 -34.29
C PHE A 541 18.20 41.97 -34.73
N PRO A 542 18.45 41.25 -35.84
CA PRO A 542 19.80 41.08 -36.39
C PRO A 542 20.44 42.41 -36.82
N ALA A 543 19.67 43.30 -37.46
CA ALA A 543 20.16 44.61 -37.88
C ALA A 543 20.48 45.52 -36.68
N PHE A 544 19.62 45.50 -35.66
CA PHE A 544 19.83 46.22 -34.40
C PHE A 544 21.01 45.65 -33.61
N HIS A 545 21.15 44.33 -33.55
CA HIS A 545 22.28 43.67 -32.90
C HIS A 545 23.60 44.01 -33.60
N ALA A 546 23.64 43.97 -34.95
CA ALA A 546 24.79 44.38 -35.73
C ALA A 546 25.19 45.84 -35.45
N LEU A 547 24.22 46.76 -35.45
CA LEU A 547 24.45 48.16 -35.09
C LEU A 547 24.99 48.32 -33.66
N THR A 548 24.46 47.56 -32.71
CA THR A 548 24.89 47.61 -31.31
C THR A 548 26.31 47.06 -31.14
N VAL A 549 26.66 46.00 -31.88
CA VAL A 549 28.00 45.44 -31.92
C VAL A 549 28.99 46.42 -32.56
N ASP A 550 28.61 47.09 -33.65
CA ASP A 550 29.45 48.10 -34.31
C ASP A 550 29.72 49.29 -33.38
N ILE A 551 28.70 49.76 -32.64
CA ILE A 551 28.84 50.83 -31.63
C ILE A 551 29.77 50.38 -30.48
N LEU A 552 29.63 49.13 -30.01
CA LEU A 552 30.49 48.58 -28.96
C LEU A 552 31.94 48.34 -29.42
N GLN A 553 32.19 48.27 -30.73
CA GLN A 553 33.53 48.16 -31.30
C GLN A 553 34.16 49.53 -31.65
N THR A 554 33.34 50.58 -31.75
CA THR A 554 33.81 51.96 -32.01
C THR A 554 33.98 52.80 -30.73
N LEU A 555 33.41 52.37 -29.60
CA LEU A 555 33.75 52.83 -28.25
C LEU A 555 34.92 52.01 -27.68
#